data_AF-A0A452DSB0-F1
#
_entry.id   AF-A0A452DSB0-F1
#
_cell.length_a   1.000
_cell.length_b   1.000
_cell.length_c   1.000
_cell.angle_alpha   90.00
_cell.angle_beta   90.00
_cell.angle_gamma   90.00
#
_symmetry.space_group_name_H-M   'P 1'
#
loop_
_entity.id
_entity.type
_entity.pdbx_description
1 polymer ?
#
loop_
_entity_poly.entity_id
_entity_poly.type
_entity_poly.pdbx_seq_one_letter_code
_entity_poly.pdbx_strand_id
1 'polypeptide(L)'
;MWRRLGLALALCLLLTGGTESQGQSSYCKQPPAWSIKDQDPMLNSYGSVTVVALLQDLRVKLEKEGYSNISYVVVNHQEISSRLKYVHLKNKVSEHIPVYQQEEDQPDVWTLLNGNKDDFLIYDRCGRLVYHLGLPYSFLTFTYVEDSIKTVYCEDKCGNCSLKVFFSIIFL
;
A
#
# COMPACT_ATOMS: atom_id res chain seq x y z
N MET A 1 41.91 -6.62 60.84
CA MET A 1 42.24 -7.39 59.61
C MET A 1 41.02 -8.26 59.33
N TRP A 2 40.26 -8.20 58.24
CA TRP A 2 40.50 -7.79 56.86
C TRP A 2 39.18 -7.29 56.23
N ARG A 3 39.29 -6.75 55.02
CA ARG A 3 38.28 -6.04 54.23
C ARG A 3 37.27 -6.99 53.57
N ARG A 4 36.10 -6.43 53.22
CA ARG A 4 35.32 -6.49 51.95
C ARG A 4 35.60 -7.70 51.02
N LEU A 5 34.63 -8.30 50.34
CA LEU A 5 33.76 -7.70 49.31
C LEU A 5 32.61 -8.70 49.01
N GLY A 6 31.41 -8.16 48.83
CA GLY A 6 30.30 -8.90 48.20
C GLY A 6 30.51 -9.07 46.70
N LEU A 7 29.97 -10.16 46.16
CA LEU A 7 29.69 -10.53 44.76
C LEU A 7 28.92 -11.87 44.86
N ALA A 8 27.80 -12.15 44.20
CA ALA A 8 27.25 -11.60 42.97
C ALA A 8 25.71 -11.62 42.99
N LEU A 9 25.12 -10.47 42.65
CA LEU A 9 23.76 -10.35 42.13
C LEU A 9 23.75 -10.76 40.64
N ALA A 10 22.57 -11.15 40.17
CA ALA A 10 22.14 -11.22 38.77
C ALA A 10 22.42 -12.54 38.00
N LEU A 11 21.70 -13.60 38.38
CA LEU A 11 21.36 -14.71 37.48
C LEU A 11 20.05 -14.41 36.72
N CYS A 12 20.03 -13.33 35.92
CA CYS A 12 18.88 -12.96 35.09
C CYS A 12 19.33 -12.39 33.74
N LEU A 13 20.18 -13.10 33.00
CA LEU A 13 20.54 -12.70 31.63
C LEU A 13 20.81 -13.91 30.74
N LEU A 14 19.85 -14.81 30.55
CA LEU A 14 19.84 -15.72 29.40
C LEU A 14 18.41 -16.10 28.98
N LEU A 15 17.59 -15.09 28.70
CA LEU A 15 16.55 -15.15 27.65
C LEU A 15 16.35 -13.72 27.10
N THR A 16 17.46 -13.06 26.74
CA THR A 16 17.39 -11.87 25.90
C THR A 16 16.95 -12.31 24.51
N GLY A 17 15.69 -11.99 24.23
CA GLY A 17 15.14 -11.69 22.92
C GLY A 17 15.64 -12.57 21.78
N GLY A 18 14.79 -13.51 21.36
CA GLY A 18 14.79 -13.86 19.96
C GLY A 18 14.79 -12.56 19.17
N THR A 19 15.82 -12.37 18.35
CA THR A 19 15.84 -11.31 17.36
C THR A 19 14.69 -11.62 16.42
N GLU A 20 13.51 -11.06 16.70
CA GLU A 20 12.54 -10.81 15.65
C GLU A 20 13.30 -9.96 14.62
N SER A 21 13.56 -10.55 13.47
CA SER A 21 13.88 -9.80 12.26
C SER A 21 12.68 -8.89 12.00
N GLN A 22 12.63 -7.74 12.67
CA GLN A 22 11.71 -6.66 12.36
C GLN A 22 12.09 -6.16 10.96
N GLY A 23 11.46 -6.76 9.96
CA GLY A 23 11.36 -6.17 8.63
C GLY A 23 10.93 -4.73 8.83
N GLN A 24 11.77 -3.80 8.38
CA GLN A 24 11.56 -2.39 8.62
C GLN A 24 10.21 -1.97 8.04
N SER A 25 9.28 -1.47 8.87
CA SER A 25 7.93 -1.10 8.43
C SER A 25 7.94 -0.23 7.16
N SER A 26 7.04 -0.52 6.22
CA SER A 26 6.81 0.25 4.99
C SER A 26 5.99 1.53 5.21
N TYR A 27 5.51 1.75 6.44
CA TYR A 27 4.72 2.91 6.83
C TYR A 27 5.43 4.24 6.53
N CYS A 28 4.71 5.15 5.87
CA CYS A 28 5.15 6.47 5.44
C CYS A 28 6.41 6.48 4.56
N LYS A 29 6.66 5.38 3.83
CA LYS A 29 7.72 5.30 2.82
C LYS A 29 7.13 5.35 1.43
N GLN A 30 7.91 5.89 0.49
CA GLN A 30 7.61 5.75 -0.94
C GLN A 30 7.70 4.27 -1.32
N PRO A 31 6.81 3.77 -2.20
CA PRO A 31 6.98 2.45 -2.76
C PRO A 31 8.27 2.40 -3.60
N PRO A 32 8.86 1.21 -3.81
CA PRO A 32 9.87 1.05 -4.85
C PRO A 32 9.29 1.44 -6.21
N ALA A 33 10.14 1.85 -7.16
CA ALA A 33 9.67 2.13 -8.52
C ALA A 33 9.06 0.87 -9.15
N TRP A 34 7.89 1.00 -9.77
CA TRP A 34 7.19 -0.10 -10.42
C TRP A 34 6.38 0.42 -11.61
N SER A 35 6.18 -0.44 -12.60
CA SER A 35 5.44 -0.11 -13.83
C SER A 35 4.81 -1.36 -14.41
N ILE A 36 3.73 -1.18 -15.16
CA ILE A 36 3.09 -2.25 -15.93
C ILE A 36 3.04 -1.79 -17.38
N LYS A 37 3.70 -2.52 -18.29
CA LYS A 37 3.84 -2.14 -19.72
C LYS A 37 4.36 -0.70 -19.92
N ASP A 38 5.43 -0.36 -19.21
CA ASP A 38 6.07 0.96 -19.21
C ASP A 38 5.18 2.13 -18.73
N GLN A 39 4.03 1.83 -18.13
CA GLN A 39 3.18 2.81 -17.48
C GLN A 39 3.38 2.70 -15.97
N ASP A 40 3.70 3.81 -15.32
CA ASP A 40 3.70 3.93 -13.87
C ASP A 40 2.30 4.39 -13.40
N PRO A 41 1.53 3.51 -12.72
CA PRO A 41 0.16 3.84 -12.32
C PRO A 41 0.06 4.92 -11.25
N MET A 42 1.16 5.25 -10.54
CA MET A 42 1.17 6.25 -9.48
C MET A 42 1.44 7.67 -10.02
N LEU A 43 2.01 7.82 -11.21
CA LEU A 43 2.36 9.15 -11.76
C LEU A 43 1.17 10.12 -11.82
N ASN A 44 0.00 9.63 -12.22
CA ASN A 44 -1.20 10.47 -12.37
C ASN A 44 -1.99 10.60 -11.07
N SER A 45 -1.54 10.00 -9.97
CA SER A 45 -2.25 9.98 -8.69
C SER A 45 -1.57 10.80 -7.59
N TYR A 46 -0.40 11.40 -7.87
CA TYR A 46 0.21 12.37 -6.95
C TYR A 46 -0.75 13.55 -6.69
N GLY A 47 -0.89 13.92 -5.42
CA GLY A 47 -1.81 14.95 -4.95
C GLY A 47 -3.18 14.44 -4.48
N SER A 48 -3.53 13.18 -4.78
CA SER A 48 -4.73 12.50 -4.28
C SER A 48 -4.40 11.31 -3.38
N VAL A 49 -5.36 10.90 -2.56
CA VAL A 49 -5.28 9.60 -1.90
C VAL A 49 -5.39 8.53 -2.97
N THR A 50 -4.46 7.57 -2.98
CA THR A 50 -4.46 6.50 -3.99
C THR A 50 -4.73 5.16 -3.34
N VAL A 51 -5.69 4.40 -3.88
CA VAL A 51 -6.02 3.05 -3.41
C VAL A 51 -5.78 2.03 -4.52
N VAL A 52 -4.96 1.03 -4.25
CA VAL A 52 -4.68 -0.06 -5.19
C VAL A 52 -5.52 -1.29 -4.84
N ALA A 53 -6.74 -1.43 -5.39
CA ALA A 53 -7.64 -2.59 -5.21
C ALA A 53 -8.99 -2.49 -5.96
N LEU A 54 -9.77 -3.59 -5.95
CA LEU A 54 -11.13 -3.72 -6.52
C LEU A 54 -12.20 -3.03 -5.64
N LEU A 55 -12.89 -1.98 -6.14
CA LEU A 55 -13.55 -1.00 -5.25
C LEU A 55 -14.87 -0.36 -5.73
N GLN A 56 -15.61 -0.95 -6.68
CA GLN A 56 -16.72 -0.23 -7.33
C GLN A 56 -17.77 0.35 -6.35
N ASP A 57 -18.30 -0.46 -5.44
CA ASP A 57 -19.36 -0.02 -4.51
C ASP A 57 -18.83 0.97 -3.45
N LEU A 58 -17.63 0.71 -2.92
CA LEU A 58 -17.00 1.58 -1.92
C LEU A 58 -16.68 2.96 -2.50
N ARG A 59 -16.23 3.04 -3.76
CA ARG A 59 -16.01 4.31 -4.45
C ARG A 59 -17.28 5.15 -4.50
N VAL A 60 -18.39 4.56 -4.96
CA VAL A 60 -19.68 5.28 -5.09
C VAL A 60 -20.16 5.76 -3.72
N LYS A 61 -19.99 4.92 -2.68
CA LYS A 61 -20.30 5.29 -1.31
C LYS A 61 -19.48 6.50 -0.84
N LEU A 62 -18.15 6.46 -1.00
CA LEU A 62 -17.25 7.54 -0.60
C LEU A 62 -17.57 8.86 -1.32
N GLU A 63 -17.82 8.81 -2.63
CA GLU A 63 -18.21 9.99 -3.41
C GLU A 63 -19.52 10.61 -2.90
N LYS A 64 -20.53 9.79 -2.61
CA LYS A 64 -21.81 10.24 -2.06
C LYS A 64 -21.67 10.90 -0.68
N GLU A 65 -20.68 10.48 0.10
CA GLU A 65 -20.36 11.03 1.42
C GLU A 65 -19.45 12.28 1.36
N GLY A 66 -19.06 12.73 0.15
CA GLY A 66 -18.27 13.94 -0.05
C GLY A 66 -16.75 13.71 -0.11
N TYR A 67 -16.29 12.46 -0.07
CA TYR A 67 -14.89 12.11 -0.29
C TYR A 67 -14.62 12.07 -1.80
N SER A 68 -14.18 13.20 -2.34
CA SER A 68 -13.91 13.38 -3.77
C SER A 68 -12.41 13.38 -4.07
N ASN A 69 -12.03 13.26 -5.35
CA ASN A 69 -10.63 13.32 -5.77
C ASN A 69 -9.73 12.24 -5.10
N ILE A 70 -10.26 11.02 -4.97
CA ILE A 70 -9.52 9.82 -4.61
C ILE A 70 -9.19 9.05 -5.90
N SER A 71 -7.93 8.69 -6.07
CA SER A 71 -7.48 7.87 -7.20
C SER A 71 -7.60 6.39 -6.85
N TYR A 72 -8.16 5.61 -7.78
CA TYR A 72 -8.29 4.16 -7.65
C TYR A 72 -7.51 3.48 -8.76
N VAL A 73 -6.76 2.45 -8.42
CA VAL A 73 -5.96 1.67 -9.37
C VAL A 73 -6.23 0.19 -9.10
N VAL A 74 -6.47 -0.60 -10.14
CA VAL A 74 -6.60 -2.07 -10.00
C VAL A 74 -5.41 -2.72 -10.71
N VAL A 75 -4.65 -3.52 -9.99
CA VAL A 75 -3.55 -4.32 -10.56
C VAL A 75 -3.96 -5.79 -10.55
N ASN A 76 -4.22 -6.36 -11.73
CA ASN A 76 -4.49 -7.79 -11.84
C ASN A 76 -3.20 -8.60 -11.68
N HIS A 77 -3.29 -9.79 -11.07
CA HIS A 77 -2.13 -10.65 -10.86
C HIS A 77 -1.60 -11.24 -12.18
N GLN A 78 -0.29 -11.54 -12.24
CA GLN A 78 0.38 -12.03 -13.45
C GLN A 78 0.11 -13.51 -13.77
N GLU A 79 -0.37 -14.28 -12.80
CA GLU A 79 -0.72 -15.69 -13.00
C GLU A 79 -1.73 -15.91 -14.13
N ILE A 80 -1.57 -17.03 -14.85
CA ILE A 80 -2.47 -17.47 -15.94
C ILE A 80 -3.94 -17.46 -15.48
N SER A 81 -4.20 -17.95 -14.26
CA SER A 81 -5.56 -18.00 -13.67
C SER A 81 -6.23 -16.62 -13.57
N SER A 82 -5.44 -15.57 -13.33
CA SER A 82 -5.90 -14.20 -13.15
C SER A 82 -5.96 -13.47 -14.50
N ARG A 83 -5.00 -13.72 -15.40
CA ARG A 83 -4.98 -13.22 -16.78
C ARG A 83 -6.19 -13.69 -17.59
N LEU A 84 -6.53 -14.98 -17.51
CA LEU A 84 -7.73 -15.53 -18.17
C LEU A 84 -9.04 -14.89 -17.70
N LYS A 85 -9.04 -14.31 -16.49
CA LYS A 85 -10.19 -13.61 -15.90
C LYS A 85 -10.15 -12.09 -16.08
N TYR A 86 -9.17 -11.54 -16.82
CA TYR A 86 -9.01 -10.10 -16.98
C TYR A 86 -10.27 -9.41 -17.50
N VAL A 87 -10.90 -9.95 -18.54
CA VAL A 87 -12.14 -9.39 -19.13
C VAL A 87 -13.27 -9.38 -18.08
N HIS A 88 -13.40 -10.46 -17.33
CA HIS A 88 -14.39 -10.55 -16.24
C HIS A 88 -14.13 -9.55 -15.13
N LEU A 89 -12.88 -9.38 -14.71
CA LEU A 89 -12.48 -8.36 -13.74
C LEU A 89 -12.80 -6.96 -14.27
N LYS A 90 -12.39 -6.64 -15.50
CA LYS A 90 -12.61 -5.33 -16.12
C LYS A 90 -14.10 -4.98 -16.22
N ASN A 91 -14.95 -5.95 -16.55
CA ASN A 91 -16.41 -5.75 -16.62
C ASN A 91 -17.06 -5.51 -15.25
N LYS A 92 -16.41 -5.92 -14.16
CA LYS A 92 -16.85 -5.66 -12.76
C LYS A 92 -16.30 -4.36 -12.19
N VAL A 93 -15.44 -3.67 -12.92
CA VAL A 93 -14.82 -2.42 -12.49
C VAL A 93 -15.43 -1.29 -13.31
N SER A 94 -15.66 -0.14 -12.68
CA SER A 94 -16.11 1.05 -13.42
C SER A 94 -15.10 1.42 -14.50
N GLU A 95 -15.57 1.83 -15.68
CA GLU A 95 -14.71 2.27 -16.79
C GLU A 95 -13.78 3.45 -16.43
N HIS A 96 -14.11 4.19 -15.37
CA HIS A 96 -13.32 5.30 -14.84
C HIS A 96 -12.14 4.84 -13.96
N ILE A 97 -12.06 3.57 -13.59
CA ILE A 97 -10.98 3.01 -12.79
C ILE A 97 -10.06 2.21 -13.72
N PRO A 98 -8.78 2.60 -13.87
CA PRO A 98 -7.85 1.85 -14.69
C PRO A 98 -7.57 0.46 -14.09
N VAL A 99 -7.66 -0.56 -14.95
CA VAL A 99 -7.36 -1.96 -14.61
C VAL A 99 -6.13 -2.41 -15.40
N TYR A 100 -5.00 -2.51 -14.71
CA TYR A 100 -3.72 -2.91 -15.26
C TYR A 100 -3.56 -4.43 -15.21
N GLN A 101 -3.17 -5.03 -16.33
CA GLN A 101 -2.81 -6.43 -16.40
C GLN A 101 -1.29 -6.57 -16.41
N GLN A 102 -0.74 -7.22 -15.39
CA GLN A 102 0.65 -7.66 -15.39
C GLN A 102 0.89 -8.74 -16.45
N GLU A 103 2.01 -8.67 -17.17
CA GLU A 103 2.47 -9.77 -18.03
C GLU A 103 3.17 -10.87 -17.23
N GLU A 104 3.39 -12.03 -17.84
CA GLU A 104 3.94 -13.21 -17.16
C GLU A 104 5.45 -13.10 -16.87
N ASP A 105 6.16 -12.34 -17.70
CA ASP A 105 7.61 -12.19 -17.72
C ASP A 105 8.12 -10.90 -17.06
N GLN A 106 7.22 -10.01 -16.63
CA GLN A 106 7.59 -8.84 -15.83
C GLN A 106 7.81 -9.20 -14.35
N PRO A 107 8.52 -8.36 -13.58
CA PRO A 107 8.53 -8.47 -12.12
C PRO A 107 7.11 -8.41 -11.55
N ASP A 108 6.81 -9.29 -10.58
CA ASP A 108 5.52 -9.27 -9.89
C ASP A 108 5.42 -8.03 -9.00
N VAL A 109 4.51 -7.14 -9.38
CA VAL A 109 4.21 -5.90 -8.69
C VAL A 109 3.74 -6.15 -7.26
N TRP A 110 2.97 -7.20 -7.00
CA TRP A 110 2.50 -7.48 -5.63
C TRP A 110 3.67 -7.83 -4.72
N THR A 111 4.55 -8.71 -5.17
CA THR A 111 5.81 -9.01 -4.48
C THR A 111 6.69 -7.76 -4.29
N LEU A 112 6.86 -6.92 -5.33
CA LEU A 112 7.64 -5.68 -5.25
C LEU A 112 7.10 -4.71 -4.20
N LEU A 113 5.77 -4.59 -4.10
CA LEU A 113 5.11 -3.74 -3.12
C LEU A 113 5.00 -4.40 -1.74
N ASN A 114 5.61 -5.57 -1.56
CA ASN A 114 5.55 -6.38 -0.33
C ASN A 114 4.10 -6.66 0.10
N GLY A 115 3.22 -6.88 -0.87
CA GLY A 115 1.81 -7.21 -0.69
C GLY A 115 1.44 -8.53 -1.34
N ASN A 116 0.22 -8.98 -1.08
CA ASN A 116 -0.37 -10.14 -1.69
C ASN A 116 -1.54 -9.74 -2.59
N LYS A 117 -1.96 -10.69 -3.43
CA LYS A 117 -3.23 -10.59 -4.11
C LYS A 117 -4.35 -10.37 -3.09
N ASP A 118 -5.28 -9.48 -3.42
CA ASP A 118 -6.43 -9.06 -2.59
C ASP A 118 -6.08 -8.16 -1.39
N ASP A 119 -4.82 -7.73 -1.26
CA ASP A 119 -4.45 -6.68 -0.30
C ASP A 119 -4.84 -5.29 -0.82
N PHE A 120 -5.07 -4.35 0.10
CA PHE A 120 -5.28 -2.94 -0.19
C PHE A 120 -4.05 -2.16 0.23
N LEU A 121 -3.47 -1.43 -0.72
CA LEU A 121 -2.41 -0.45 -0.46
C LEU A 121 -3.02 0.94 -0.59
N ILE A 122 -2.96 1.71 0.50
CA ILE A 122 -3.52 3.07 0.57
C ILE A 122 -2.36 4.04 0.78
N TYR A 123 -2.19 4.93 -0.19
CA TYR A 123 -1.14 5.94 -0.22
C TYR A 123 -1.72 7.32 0.09
N ASP A 124 -0.93 8.13 0.80
CA ASP A 124 -1.25 9.55 1.01
C ASP A 124 -1.06 10.36 -0.29
N ARG A 125 -1.38 11.66 -0.23
CA ARG A 125 -1.26 12.61 -1.35
C ARG A 125 0.17 12.77 -1.88
N CYS A 126 1.16 12.32 -1.10
CA CYS A 126 2.57 12.39 -1.43
C CYS A 126 3.07 11.08 -2.06
N GLY A 127 2.20 10.07 -2.23
CA GLY A 127 2.56 8.75 -2.72
C GLY A 127 3.26 7.87 -1.68
N ARG A 128 3.14 8.16 -0.38
CA ARG A 128 3.71 7.32 0.69
C ARG A 128 2.68 6.32 1.19
N LEU A 129 3.09 5.07 1.40
CA LEU A 129 2.20 4.02 1.88
C LEU A 129 1.79 4.30 3.34
N VAL A 130 0.49 4.45 3.59
CA VAL A 130 -0.05 4.66 4.95
C VAL A 130 -0.66 3.38 5.51
N TYR A 131 -1.46 2.68 4.70
CA TYR A 131 -2.05 1.41 5.09
C TYR A 131 -1.77 0.32 4.08
N HIS A 132 -1.42 -0.85 4.60
CA HIS A 132 -1.39 -2.12 3.89
C HIS A 132 -2.34 -3.06 4.62
N LEU A 133 -3.49 -3.34 4.00
CA LEU A 133 -4.53 -4.18 4.58
C LEU A 133 -4.58 -5.49 3.81
N GLY A 134 -4.06 -6.55 4.42
CA GLY A 134 -4.27 -7.91 3.94
C GLY A 134 -5.46 -8.58 4.62
N LEU A 135 -5.72 -9.83 4.25
CA LEU A 135 -6.77 -10.63 4.89
C LEU A 135 -6.51 -10.76 6.41
N PRO A 136 -7.55 -10.68 7.26
CA PRO A 136 -8.97 -10.52 6.93
C PRO A 136 -9.44 -9.06 6.78
N TYR A 137 -8.56 -8.08 6.97
CA TYR A 137 -8.90 -6.66 6.99
C TYR A 137 -9.21 -6.08 5.60
N SER A 138 -8.81 -6.79 4.54
CA SER A 138 -9.17 -6.45 3.15
C SER A 138 -10.60 -6.84 2.77
N PHE A 139 -11.35 -7.54 3.61
CA PHE A 139 -12.75 -7.86 3.31
C PHE A 139 -13.64 -6.60 3.33
N LEU A 140 -14.15 -6.22 2.16
CA LEU A 140 -15.04 -5.07 1.97
C LEU A 140 -16.42 -5.19 2.65
N THR A 141 -16.73 -6.35 3.24
CA THR A 141 -17.90 -6.51 4.12
C THR A 141 -17.72 -5.80 5.46
N PHE A 142 -16.47 -5.50 5.85
CA PHE A 142 -16.13 -4.74 7.05
C PHE A 142 -15.67 -3.32 6.68
N THR A 143 -15.61 -2.44 7.67
CA THR A 143 -15.29 -1.02 7.46
C THR A 143 -13.80 -0.73 7.39
N TYR A 144 -12.90 -1.69 7.62
CA TYR A 144 -11.45 -1.42 7.74
C TYR A 144 -10.85 -0.68 6.54
N VAL A 145 -11.21 -1.09 5.32
CA VAL A 145 -10.76 -0.42 4.10
C VAL A 145 -11.34 0.99 4.00
N GLU A 146 -12.65 1.14 4.24
CA GLU A 146 -13.34 2.42 4.21
C GLU A 146 -12.77 3.40 5.25
N ASP A 147 -12.66 2.97 6.50
CA ASP A 147 -12.15 3.76 7.61
C ASP A 147 -10.70 4.19 7.35
N SER A 148 -9.86 3.27 6.84
CA SER A 148 -8.47 3.59 6.48
C SER A 148 -8.40 4.65 5.37
N ILE A 149 -9.23 4.54 4.33
CA ILE A 149 -9.30 5.54 3.26
C ILE A 149 -9.73 6.90 3.83
N LYS A 150 -10.79 6.94 4.65
CA LYS A 150 -11.28 8.17 5.29
C LYS A 150 -10.22 8.80 6.19
N THR A 151 -9.51 7.98 6.96
CA THR A 151 -8.40 8.42 7.80
C THR A 151 -7.27 9.04 6.98
N VAL A 152 -6.81 8.39 5.89
CA VAL A 152 -5.78 8.97 5.00
C VAL A 152 -6.26 10.23 4.30
N TYR A 153 -7.55 10.32 3.99
CA TYR A 153 -8.13 11.48 3.34
C TYR A 153 -8.18 12.71 4.24
N CYS A 154 -8.54 12.52 5.52
CA CYS A 154 -8.75 13.60 6.49
C CYS A 154 -7.50 13.99 7.27
N GLU A 155 -6.55 13.06 7.45
CA GLU A 155 -5.40 13.25 8.35
C GLU A 155 -4.06 13.18 7.61
N ASP A 156 -3.13 14.06 7.96
CA ASP A 156 -1.73 14.02 7.50
C ASP A 156 -0.91 12.99 8.29
N LYS A 157 -1.25 11.69 8.16
CA LYS A 157 -0.63 10.58 8.90
C LYS A 157 0.89 10.50 8.78
N CYS A 158 1.42 10.90 7.63
CA CYS A 158 2.85 10.92 7.35
C CYS A 158 3.46 12.33 7.43
N GLY A 159 2.70 13.32 7.90
CA GLY A 159 3.10 14.72 8.00
C GLY A 159 3.30 15.39 6.64
N ASN A 160 3.85 16.61 6.67
CA ASN A 160 4.11 17.39 5.46
C ASN A 160 5.06 16.67 4.50
N CYS A 161 4.77 16.75 3.22
CA CYS A 161 5.73 16.41 2.17
C CYS A 161 6.06 17.65 1.35
N SER A 162 7.32 17.75 0.93
CA SER A 162 7.67 18.62 -0.18
C SER A 162 7.13 17.95 -1.43
N LEU A 163 6.03 18.46 -2.01
CA LEU A 163 5.61 18.06 -3.34
C LEU A 163 6.77 18.36 -4.30
N LYS A 164 7.59 17.35 -4.60
CA LYS A 164 8.43 17.39 -5.79
C LYS A 164 7.46 17.26 -6.93
N VAL A 165 7.02 18.39 -7.47
CA VAL A 165 6.33 18.42 -8.76
C VAL A 165 7.31 17.83 -9.76
N PHE A 166 7.12 16.56 -10.11
CA PHE A 166 7.82 15.95 -11.23
C PHE A 166 7.22 16.57 -12.50
N PHE A 167 7.68 17.77 -12.84
CA PHE A 167 7.67 18.18 -14.23
C PHE A 167 8.60 17.21 -14.94
N SER A 168 8.04 16.25 -15.68
CA SER A 168 8.77 15.57 -16.73
C SER A 168 9.29 16.64 -17.67
N ILE A 169 10.54 17.06 -17.50
CA ILE A 169 11.28 17.73 -18.56
C ILE A 169 11.46 16.66 -19.61
N ILE A 170 10.56 16.66 -20.59
CA ILE A 170 10.77 16.04 -21.89
C ILE A 170 12.08 16.64 -22.39
N PHE A 171 13.13 15.83 -22.43
CA PHE A 171 14.35 16.20 -23.15
C PHE A 171 13.96 16.34 -24.63
N LEU A 172 14.02 17.58 -25.12
CA LEU A 172 14.05 17.95 -26.53
C LEU A 172 15.32 17.39 -27.20
#